data_AF-E5AV12-F1
#
_entry.id   AF-E5AV12-F1
#
_cell.length_a   1.000
_cell.length_b   1.000
_cell.length_c   1.000
_cell.angle_alpha   90.00
_cell.angle_beta   90.00
_cell.angle_gamma   90.00
#
_symmetry.space_group_name_H-M   'P 1'
#
loop_
_entity.id
_entity.type
_entity.pdbx_description
1 polymer ?
#
loop_
_entity_poly.entity_id
_entity_poly.type
_entity_poly.pdbx_seq_one_letter_code
_entity_poly.pdbx_strand_id
1 'polypeptide(L)'
;MKHDQIDWQRASLDAASVASPRGGQETGPNPTDRGKLGSKRHLVVDARGVPLAITVTGANRHDSMAFERTLDTLPAVPGLNGSPRKRPGKLHADKGYDFARCRRYLKQRVITARIARRGVEKRERLGRHRWVVERTHAWFAGFGKLRIRFERRLDIHIALLRLAAAVICSRFVDDLC
;
A
#
# COMPACT_ATOMS: atom_id res chain seq x y z
N MET A 1 -9.68 18.63 -20.87
CA MET A 1 -10.15 17.23 -20.79
C MET A 1 -10.29 16.86 -19.32
N LYS A 2 -11.49 16.50 -18.85
CA LYS A 2 -11.67 15.98 -17.49
C LYS A 2 -11.01 14.59 -17.44
N HIS A 3 -9.87 14.47 -16.78
CA HIS A 3 -9.24 13.17 -16.53
C HIS A 3 -9.97 12.50 -15.38
N ASP A 4 -10.15 11.17 -15.46
CA ASP A 4 -10.55 10.39 -14.29
C ASP A 4 -9.55 10.68 -13.16
N GLN A 5 -10.03 11.00 -11.96
CA GLN A 5 -9.18 11.48 -10.86
C GLN A 5 -8.29 10.38 -10.26
N ILE A 6 -8.30 9.16 -10.80
CA ILE A 6 -7.43 8.06 -10.42
C ILE A 6 -6.73 7.52 -11.68
N ASP A 7 -5.39 7.40 -11.64
CA ASP A 7 -4.66 6.75 -12.72
C ASP A 7 -4.71 5.23 -12.56
N TRP A 8 -5.64 4.59 -13.29
CA TRP A 8 -5.80 3.15 -13.33
C TRP A 8 -4.77 2.41 -14.19
N GLN A 9 -3.88 3.09 -14.92
CA GLN A 9 -2.90 2.39 -15.77
C GLN A 9 -1.88 1.60 -14.96
N ARG A 10 -1.50 2.14 -13.78
CA ARG A 10 -0.57 1.46 -12.87
C ARG A 10 -0.94 1.74 -11.42
N ALA A 11 -0.60 0.78 -10.57
CA ALA A 11 -0.55 0.97 -9.13
C ALA A 11 0.79 0.46 -8.58
N SER A 12 1.16 0.96 -7.41
CA SER A 12 2.33 0.49 -6.64
C SER A 12 1.87 -0.03 -5.29
N LEU A 13 2.40 -1.17 -4.87
CA LEU A 13 2.17 -1.80 -3.57
C LEU A 13 3.49 -1.89 -2.80
N ASP A 14 3.46 -1.42 -1.55
CA ASP A 14 4.58 -1.57 -0.62
C ASP A 14 4.09 -1.70 0.82
N ALA A 15 4.98 -2.15 1.70
CA ALA A 15 4.75 -2.26 3.12
C ALA A 15 5.75 -1.43 3.91
N ALA A 16 5.28 -0.71 4.93
CA ALA A 16 6.12 0.01 5.87
C ALA A 16 5.90 -0.50 7.29
N SER A 17 6.98 -0.84 7.98
CA SER A 17 6.95 -1.19 9.41
C SER A 17 6.78 0.07 10.26
N VAL A 18 5.91 -0.03 11.26
CA VAL A 18 5.60 1.01 12.24
C VAL A 18 5.79 0.41 13.63
N ALA A 19 6.56 1.10 14.49
CA ALA A 19 6.73 0.68 15.87
C ALA A 19 5.39 0.70 16.62
N SER A 20 5.12 -0.33 17.40
CA SER A 20 3.87 -0.50 18.15
C SER A 20 4.17 -0.88 19.60
N PRO A 21 4.83 0.02 20.38
CA PRO A 21 5.39 -0.31 21.69
C PRO A 21 4.34 -0.77 22.72
N ARG A 22 3.08 -0.37 22.56
CA ARG A 22 1.97 -0.75 23.44
C ARG A 22 1.38 -2.14 23.14
N GLY A 23 1.84 -2.81 22.09
CA GLY A 23 1.28 -4.08 21.62
C GLY A 23 -0.14 -3.93 21.07
N GLY A 24 -0.88 -5.05 21.01
CA GLY A 24 -2.28 -5.09 20.60
C GLY A 24 -2.54 -6.01 19.40
N GLN A 25 -3.71 -5.84 18.79
CA GLN A 25 -4.11 -6.60 17.61
C GLN A 25 -3.19 -6.28 16.43
N GLU A 26 -2.87 -7.27 15.59
CA GLU A 26 -1.97 -7.12 14.44
C GLU A 26 -0.62 -6.46 14.78
N THR A 27 -0.07 -6.85 15.93
CA THR A 27 1.28 -6.48 16.37
C THR A 27 2.12 -7.75 16.55
N GLY A 28 3.39 -7.70 16.19
CA GLY A 28 4.32 -8.82 16.37
C GLY A 28 5.77 -8.36 16.43
N PRO A 29 6.70 -9.25 16.83
CA PRO A 29 8.12 -8.93 16.90
C PRO A 29 8.67 -8.61 15.52
N ASN A 30 9.33 -7.47 15.36
CA ASN A 30 9.91 -7.07 14.09
C ASN A 30 11.28 -7.75 13.89
N PRO A 31 11.45 -8.64 12.89
CA PRO A 31 12.73 -9.31 12.65
C PRO A 31 13.85 -8.35 12.26
N THR A 32 13.53 -7.15 11.76
CA THR A 32 14.53 -6.14 11.36
C THR A 32 14.83 -5.10 12.43
N ASP A 33 14.12 -5.12 13.57
CA ASP A 33 14.31 -4.17 14.69
C ASP A 33 14.43 -4.91 16.02
N ARG A 34 15.34 -5.90 16.07
CA ARG A 34 15.70 -6.66 17.29
C ARG A 34 14.50 -7.25 18.04
N GLY A 35 13.44 -7.62 17.33
CA GLY A 35 12.24 -8.19 17.93
C GLY A 35 11.31 -7.18 18.61
N LYS A 36 11.56 -5.86 18.50
CA LYS A 36 10.63 -4.86 19.02
C LYS A 36 9.25 -5.01 18.40
N LEU A 37 8.22 -4.74 19.19
CA LEU A 37 6.84 -4.86 18.75
C LEU A 37 6.52 -3.82 17.67
N GLY A 38 5.93 -4.30 16.58
CA GLY A 38 5.54 -3.46 15.46
C GLY A 38 4.39 -4.03 14.65
N SER A 39 3.89 -3.20 13.76
CA SER A 39 2.93 -3.55 12.71
C SER A 39 3.49 -3.17 11.35
N LYS A 40 2.95 -3.76 10.29
CA LYS A 40 3.23 -3.40 8.92
C LYS A 40 1.97 -2.80 8.31
N ARG A 41 2.10 -1.62 7.74
CA ARG A 41 1.07 -0.97 6.93
C ARG A 41 1.34 -1.30 5.47
N HIS A 42 0.44 -2.04 4.86
CA HIS A 42 0.44 -2.34 3.43
C HIS A 42 -0.41 -1.31 2.70
N LEU A 43 0.16 -0.69 1.68
CA LEU A 43 -0.47 0.41 0.96
C LEU A 43 -0.45 0.12 -0.54
N VAL A 44 -1.59 0.32 -1.19
CA VAL A 44 -1.70 0.40 -2.65
C VAL A 44 -1.99 1.84 -3.03
N VAL A 45 -1.22 2.38 -3.96
CA VAL A 45 -1.40 3.73 -4.51
C VAL A 45 -1.50 3.71 -6.03
N ASP A 46 -2.17 4.71 -6.60
CA ASP A 46 -2.16 4.97 -8.05
C ASP A 46 -0.78 5.51 -8.53
N ALA A 47 -0.66 5.82 -9.81
CA ALA A 47 0.59 6.33 -10.39
C ALA A 47 1.08 7.67 -9.79
N ARG A 48 0.18 8.47 -9.20
CA ARG A 48 0.49 9.80 -8.64
C ARG A 48 0.73 9.74 -7.13
N GLY A 49 0.26 8.69 -6.47
CA GLY A 49 0.42 8.46 -5.04
C GLY A 49 -0.89 8.54 -4.26
N VAL A 50 -2.04 8.57 -4.94
CA VAL A 50 -3.37 8.54 -4.33
C VAL A 50 -3.55 7.19 -3.60
N PRO A 51 -3.78 7.17 -2.28
CA PRO A 51 -4.06 5.95 -1.54
C PRO A 51 -5.35 5.28 -2.05
N LEU A 52 -5.24 4.02 -2.50
CA LEU A 52 -6.38 3.24 -2.98
C LEU A 52 -6.82 2.16 -1.98
N ALA A 53 -5.86 1.52 -1.29
CA ALA A 53 -6.16 0.50 -0.29
C ALA A 53 -5.10 0.48 0.81
N ILE A 54 -5.54 0.21 2.04
CA ILE A 54 -4.68 0.12 3.22
C ILE A 54 -5.08 -1.12 4.03
N THR A 55 -4.10 -1.96 4.36
CA THR A 55 -4.27 -3.02 5.36
C THR A 55 -3.12 -3.02 6.35
N VAL A 56 -3.30 -3.69 7.48
CA VAL A 56 -2.30 -3.77 8.56
C VAL A 56 -2.14 -5.21 9.00
N THR A 57 -0.89 -5.61 9.23
CA THR A 57 -0.53 -6.90 9.83
C THR A 57 0.49 -6.73 10.95
N GLY A 58 0.71 -7.76 11.76
CA GLY A 58 1.89 -7.81 12.66
C GLY A 58 3.23 -7.71 11.89
N ALA A 59 4.26 -7.11 12.51
CA ALA A 59 5.57 -6.91 11.86
C ALA A 59 6.34 -8.20 11.56
N ASN A 60 6.02 -9.30 12.25
CA ASN A 60 6.58 -10.62 11.99
C ASN A 60 5.99 -11.31 10.74
N ARG A 61 4.90 -10.77 10.18
CA ARG A 61 4.26 -11.35 8.99
C ARG A 61 5.05 -10.96 7.74
N HIS A 62 5.24 -11.92 6.84
CA HIS A 62 5.84 -11.67 5.54
C HIS A 62 4.88 -10.87 4.66
N ASP A 63 5.38 -9.87 3.92
CA ASP A 63 4.52 -8.89 3.24
C ASP A 63 3.63 -9.53 2.17
N SER A 64 4.16 -10.55 1.49
CA SER A 64 3.40 -11.35 0.53
C SER A 64 2.19 -12.11 1.13
N MET A 65 2.02 -12.16 2.46
CA MET A 65 0.81 -12.70 3.10
C MET A 65 -0.35 -11.69 3.09
N ALA A 66 -0.06 -10.38 3.08
CA ALA A 66 -1.07 -9.34 3.02
C ALA A 66 -1.42 -8.94 1.58
N PHE A 67 -0.66 -9.43 0.59
CA PHE A 67 -0.77 -9.02 -0.81
C PHE A 67 -2.18 -9.15 -1.38
N GLU A 68 -2.74 -10.36 -1.34
CA GLU A 68 -4.08 -10.66 -1.89
C GLU A 68 -5.16 -9.89 -1.12
N ARG A 69 -5.09 -9.94 0.22
CA ARG A 69 -5.99 -9.20 1.11
C ARG A 69 -6.01 -7.70 0.81
N THR A 70 -4.85 -7.09 0.53
CA THR A 70 -4.75 -5.65 0.26
C THR A 70 -5.29 -5.29 -1.13
N LEU A 71 -5.12 -6.16 -2.12
CA LEU A 71 -5.69 -5.92 -3.44
C LEU A 71 -7.21 -6.14 -3.47
N ASP A 72 -7.74 -7.03 -2.63
CA ASP A 72 -9.19 -7.25 -2.54
C ASP A 72 -9.95 -6.09 -1.91
N THR A 73 -9.29 -5.29 -1.07
CA THR A 73 -9.87 -4.09 -0.45
C THR A 73 -9.86 -2.86 -1.36
N LEU A 74 -9.30 -2.95 -2.57
CA LEU A 74 -9.42 -1.87 -3.57
C LEU A 74 -10.91 -1.57 -3.81
N PRO A 75 -11.35 -0.31 -3.66
CA PRO A 75 -12.73 0.06 -3.91
C PRO A 75 -13.02 0.01 -5.42
N ALA A 76 -14.27 -0.29 -5.78
CA ALA A 76 -14.76 0.01 -7.11
C ALA A 76 -15.09 1.51 -7.13
N VAL A 77 -14.34 2.31 -7.91
CA VAL A 77 -14.53 3.75 -7.99
C VAL A 77 -15.18 4.10 -9.33
N PRO A 78 -16.30 4.83 -9.34
CA PRO A 78 -16.87 5.33 -10.59
C PRO A 78 -15.92 6.35 -11.22
N GLY A 79 -15.62 6.17 -12.50
CA GLY A 79 -14.92 7.18 -13.30
C GLY A 79 -15.90 8.14 -13.95
N LEU A 80 -15.38 9.13 -14.68
CA LEU A 80 -16.21 10.10 -15.41
C LEU A 80 -17.08 9.47 -16.50
N ASN A 81 -16.59 8.39 -17.13
CA ASN A 81 -17.28 7.66 -18.18
C ASN A 81 -17.12 6.14 -17.96
N GLY A 82 -18.24 5.41 -18.02
CA GLY A 82 -18.27 3.94 -18.00
C GLY A 82 -18.38 3.30 -16.62
N SER A 83 -18.31 1.97 -16.57
CA SER A 83 -18.46 1.18 -15.35
C SER A 83 -17.36 1.47 -14.32
N PRO A 84 -17.67 1.42 -13.00
CA PRO A 84 -16.68 1.61 -11.95
C PRO A 84 -15.44 0.74 -12.14
N ARG A 85 -14.26 1.37 -12.06
CA ARG A 85 -12.98 0.66 -12.15
C ARG A 85 -12.52 0.26 -10.76
N LYS A 86 -12.04 -0.97 -10.65
CA LYS A 86 -11.53 -1.54 -9.39
C LYS A 86 -10.06 -1.95 -9.48
N ARG A 87 -9.53 -2.17 -10.69
CA ARG A 87 -8.28 -2.88 -10.91
C ARG A 87 -7.32 -2.05 -11.77
N PRO A 88 -6.04 -1.93 -11.37
CA PRO A 88 -5.03 -1.28 -12.19
C PRO A 88 -4.61 -2.17 -13.36
N GLY A 89 -4.16 -1.58 -14.47
CA GLY A 89 -3.62 -2.34 -15.60
C GLY A 89 -2.29 -3.04 -15.28
N LYS A 90 -1.47 -2.43 -14.41
CA LYS A 90 -0.16 -2.94 -13.97
C LYS A 90 0.00 -2.75 -12.47
N LEU A 91 0.59 -3.72 -11.78
CA LEU A 91 0.95 -3.59 -10.36
C LEU A 91 2.46 -3.70 -10.17
N HIS A 92 3.07 -2.64 -9.66
CA HIS A 92 4.46 -2.60 -9.22
C HIS A 92 4.55 -3.04 -7.77
N ALA A 93 5.44 -3.98 -7.48
CA ALA A 93 5.74 -4.40 -6.12
C ALA A 93 7.20 -4.83 -6.01
N ASP A 94 7.73 -4.82 -4.79
CA ASP A 94 9.13 -5.17 -4.57
C ASP A 94 9.43 -6.68 -4.72
N LYS A 95 10.72 -7.01 -4.63
CA LYS A 95 11.25 -8.37 -4.71
C LYS A 95 10.72 -9.28 -3.60
N GLY A 96 10.28 -8.71 -2.47
CA GLY A 96 9.60 -9.42 -1.38
C GLY A 96 8.22 -9.94 -1.78
N TYR A 97 7.65 -9.52 -2.91
CA TYR A 97 6.41 -10.08 -3.44
C TYR A 97 6.63 -11.12 -4.55
N ASP A 98 7.88 -11.48 -4.86
CA ASP A 98 8.19 -12.45 -5.93
C ASP A 98 7.88 -13.90 -5.53
N PHE A 99 6.58 -14.20 -5.44
CA PHE A 99 6.06 -15.54 -5.23
C PHE A 99 5.12 -15.91 -6.38
N ALA A 100 5.13 -17.18 -6.76
CA ALA A 100 4.24 -17.70 -7.81
C ALA A 100 2.76 -17.40 -7.52
N ARG A 101 2.35 -17.45 -6.24
CA ARG A 101 0.98 -17.12 -5.82
C ARG A 101 0.60 -15.67 -6.15
N CYS A 102 1.48 -14.70 -5.88
CA CYS A 102 1.22 -13.28 -6.14
C CYS A 102 1.07 -13.04 -7.64
N ARG A 103 1.96 -13.62 -8.46
CA ARG A 103 1.90 -13.49 -9.93
C ARG A 103 0.65 -14.15 -10.50
N ARG A 104 0.28 -15.34 -9.99
CA ARG A 104 -0.96 -16.05 -10.38
C ARG A 104 -2.21 -15.23 -10.02
N TYR A 105 -2.26 -14.69 -8.82
CA TYR A 105 -3.36 -13.84 -8.36
C TYR A 105 -3.56 -12.61 -9.25
N LEU A 106 -2.47 -11.94 -9.65
CA LEU A 106 -2.53 -10.83 -10.60
C LEU A 106 -3.00 -11.26 -12.00
N LYS A 107 -2.47 -12.38 -12.52
CA LYS A 107 -2.86 -12.92 -13.84
C LYS A 107 -4.35 -13.24 -13.90
N GLN A 108 -4.91 -13.87 -12.85
CA GLN A 108 -6.35 -14.18 -12.75
C GLN A 108 -7.23 -12.91 -12.79
N ARG A 109 -6.67 -11.75 -12.44
CA ARG A 109 -7.37 -10.47 -12.43
C ARG A 109 -7.07 -9.59 -13.63
N VAL A 110 -6.31 -10.12 -14.60
CA VAL A 110 -5.86 -9.39 -15.80
C VAL A 110 -5.01 -8.17 -15.42
N ILE A 111 -4.24 -8.28 -14.34
CA ILE A 111 -3.30 -7.25 -13.89
C ILE A 111 -1.89 -7.68 -14.29
N THR A 112 -1.17 -6.83 -15.02
CA THR A 112 0.21 -7.13 -15.39
C THR A 112 1.13 -7.03 -14.17
N ALA A 113 1.79 -8.12 -13.82
CA ALA A 113 2.74 -8.15 -12.71
C ALA A 113 4.06 -7.45 -13.05
N ARG A 114 4.36 -6.34 -12.39
CA ARG A 114 5.66 -5.64 -12.41
C ARG A 114 6.37 -5.84 -11.07
N ILE A 115 6.56 -7.11 -10.72
CA ILE A 115 7.25 -7.57 -9.52
C ILE A 115 8.68 -7.97 -9.90
N ALA A 116 9.67 -7.42 -9.21
CA ALA A 116 11.07 -7.76 -9.50
C ALA A 116 11.42 -9.19 -9.10
N ARG A 117 12.23 -9.88 -9.90
CA ARG A 117 12.58 -11.29 -9.68
C ARG A 117 13.65 -11.48 -8.61
N ARG A 118 13.42 -12.40 -7.67
CA ARG A 118 14.38 -12.80 -6.63
C ARG A 118 15.65 -13.36 -7.29
N GLY A 119 16.84 -12.99 -6.80
CA GLY A 119 18.12 -13.46 -7.35
C GLY A 119 18.55 -12.91 -8.72
N VAL A 120 17.63 -12.38 -9.54
CA VAL A 120 17.94 -12.01 -10.95
C VAL A 120 18.15 -10.51 -11.14
N GLU A 121 17.26 -9.67 -10.64
CA GLU A 121 17.30 -8.23 -10.95
C GLU A 121 18.06 -7.42 -9.89
N LYS A 122 18.88 -6.46 -10.35
CA LYS A 122 19.56 -5.44 -9.53
C LYS A 122 18.52 -4.51 -8.88
N ARG A 123 18.81 -4.04 -7.67
CA ARG A 123 17.89 -3.21 -6.86
C ARG A 123 17.53 -1.86 -7.52
N GLU A 124 18.37 -1.35 -8.41
CA GLU A 124 18.28 0.00 -9.01
C GLU A 124 17.07 0.20 -9.95
N ARG A 125 16.67 -0.82 -10.73
CA ARG A 125 15.57 -0.70 -11.72
C ARG A 125 14.18 -0.51 -11.09
N LEU A 126 14.04 -0.80 -9.79
CA LEU A 126 12.77 -0.72 -9.04
C LEU A 126 12.41 0.72 -8.60
N GLY A 127 13.40 1.60 -8.41
CA GLY A 127 13.20 2.87 -7.71
C GLY A 127 12.23 3.83 -8.39
N ARG A 128 12.20 3.86 -9.74
CA ARG A 128 11.43 4.87 -10.51
C ARG A 128 9.92 4.83 -10.27
N HIS A 129 9.35 3.67 -9.96
CA HIS A 129 7.90 3.52 -9.72
C HIS A 129 7.56 3.20 -8.28
N ARG A 130 8.53 2.67 -7.52
CA ARG A 130 8.38 2.41 -6.08
C ARG A 130 8.40 3.71 -5.26
N TRP A 131 9.16 4.72 -5.70
CA TRP A 131 9.25 5.99 -4.98
C TRP A 131 7.86 6.63 -4.72
N VAL A 132 6.88 6.42 -5.59
CA VAL A 132 5.52 6.96 -5.41
C VAL A 132 4.87 6.41 -4.14
N VAL A 133 4.91 5.09 -3.90
CA VAL A 133 4.31 4.47 -2.71
C VAL A 133 5.14 4.74 -1.44
N GLU A 134 6.47 4.78 -1.58
CA GLU A 134 7.37 5.17 -0.49
C GLU A 134 7.12 6.61 -0.04
N ARG A 135 6.93 7.54 -0.99
CA ARG A 135 6.57 8.93 -0.72
C ARG A 135 5.23 9.03 0.00
N THR A 136 4.22 8.26 -0.43
CA THR A 136 2.92 8.24 0.25
C THR A 136 3.06 7.67 1.67
N HIS A 137 3.89 6.65 1.90
CA HIS A 137 4.22 6.19 3.25
C HIS A 137 4.85 7.29 4.11
N ALA A 138 5.73 8.12 3.54
CA ALA A 138 6.31 9.27 4.23
C ALA A 138 5.24 10.31 4.60
N TRP A 139 4.27 10.58 3.72
CA TRP A 139 3.14 11.46 4.05
C TRP A 139 2.32 10.93 5.23
N PHE A 140 2.03 9.62 5.26
CA PHE A 140 1.39 9.04 6.44
C PHE A 140 2.23 9.21 7.70
N ALA A 141 3.56 9.00 7.63
CA ALA A 141 4.43 9.21 8.78
C ALA A 141 4.47 10.68 9.23
N GLY A 142 4.27 11.62 8.32
CA GLY A 142 4.21 13.07 8.58
C GLY A 142 3.06 13.49 9.52
N PHE A 143 2.00 12.69 9.66
CA PHE A 143 0.93 12.96 10.63
C PHE A 143 1.34 12.74 12.09
N GLY A 144 2.60 12.37 12.38
CA GLY A 144 3.16 12.21 13.71
C GLY A 144 2.63 10.99 14.46
N LYS A 145 1.32 10.98 14.76
CA LYS A 145 0.61 9.88 15.42
C LYS A 145 0.64 8.56 14.65
N LEU A 146 0.84 8.62 13.33
CA LEU A 146 0.96 7.44 12.47
C LEU A 146 2.42 6.99 12.24
N ARG A 147 3.40 7.74 12.79
CA ARG A 147 4.81 7.34 12.80
C ARG A 147 5.11 6.25 13.82
N ILE A 148 4.40 6.27 14.95
CA ILE A 148 4.44 5.26 16.00
C ILE A 148 3.00 4.93 16.36
N ARG A 149 2.63 3.65 16.26
CA ARG A 149 1.30 3.16 16.62
C ARG A 149 1.19 3.01 18.13
N PHE A 150 0.31 3.77 18.77
CA PHE A 150 0.01 3.62 20.20
C PHE A 150 -1.32 2.90 20.45
N GLU A 151 -2.16 2.78 19.43
CA GLU A 151 -3.50 2.19 19.52
C GLU A 151 -3.42 0.66 19.59
N ARG A 152 -3.85 0.08 20.73
CA ARG A 152 -3.91 -1.38 20.93
C ARG A 152 -4.98 -2.06 20.08
N ARG A 153 -6.09 -1.37 19.81
CA ARG A 153 -7.17 -1.87 18.95
C ARG A 153 -6.88 -1.54 17.49
N LEU A 154 -7.09 -2.52 16.61
CA LEU A 154 -6.81 -2.38 15.19
C LEU A 154 -7.80 -1.43 14.50
N ASP A 155 -9.07 -1.48 14.87
CA ASP A 155 -10.13 -0.66 14.29
C ASP A 155 -9.86 0.84 14.42
N ILE A 156 -9.42 1.30 15.60
CA ILE A 156 -9.03 2.70 15.85
C ILE A 156 -7.83 3.07 14.97
N HIS A 157 -6.83 2.20 14.88
CA HIS A 157 -5.65 2.48 14.05
C HIS A 157 -6.01 2.57 12.55
N ILE A 158 -6.87 1.67 12.07
CA ILE A 158 -7.39 1.69 10.70
C ILE A 158 -8.21 2.95 10.44
N ALA A 159 -9.02 3.41 11.41
CA ALA A 159 -9.77 4.65 11.28
C ALA A 159 -8.85 5.87 11.12
N LEU A 160 -7.78 5.96 11.93
CA LEU A 160 -6.76 7.03 11.80
C LEU A 160 -6.03 6.97 10.45
N LEU A 161 -5.69 5.77 9.97
CA LEU A 161 -5.10 5.58 8.65
C LEU A 161 -6.07 6.02 7.53
N ARG A 162 -7.35 5.70 7.63
CA ARG A 162 -8.36 6.14 6.65
C ARG A 162 -8.55 7.65 6.66
N LEU A 163 -8.54 8.28 7.85
CA LEU A 163 -8.61 9.74 7.96
C LEU A 163 -7.40 10.41 7.31
N ALA A 164 -6.19 9.92 7.59
CA ALA A 164 -4.98 10.42 6.94
C ALA A 164 -5.01 10.19 5.42
N ALA A 165 -5.54 9.05 4.97
CA ALA A 165 -5.73 8.76 3.55
C ALA A 165 -6.67 9.78 2.89
N ALA A 166 -7.80 10.12 3.53
CA ALA A 166 -8.73 11.12 3.03
C ALA A 166 -8.08 12.51 2.89
N VAL A 167 -7.29 12.93 3.89
CA VAL A 167 -6.52 14.19 3.84
C VAL A 167 -5.44 14.16 2.76
N ILE A 168 -4.81 13.00 2.52
CA ILE A 168 -3.86 12.86 1.40
C ILE A 168 -4.61 12.95 0.06
N CYS A 169 -5.76 12.29 -0.07
CA CYS A 169 -6.59 12.32 -1.28
C CYS A 169 -7.06 13.74 -1.62
N SER A 170 -7.44 14.56 -0.62
CA SER A 170 -7.92 15.93 -0.88
C SER A 170 -6.88 16.79 -1.59
N ARG A 171 -5.58 16.59 -1.30
CA ARG A 171 -4.48 17.30 -1.99
C ARG A 171 -4.47 17.09 -3.50
N PHE A 172 -4.99 15.97 -3.98
CA PHE A 172 -5.09 15.68 -5.43
C PHE A 172 -6.38 16.21 -6.06
N VAL A 173 -7.31 16.71 -5.24
CA VAL A 173 -8.55 17.38 -5.66
C VAL A 173 -8.34 18.90 -5.68
N ASP A 174 -7.56 19.43 -4.74
CA ASP A 174 -7.36 20.87 -4.55
C ASP A 174 -6.40 21.51 -5.57
N ASP A 175 -5.53 20.74 -6.24
CA ASP A 175 -4.71 21.20 -7.38
C ASP A 175 -5.55 21.56 -8.64
N LEU A 176 -6.88 21.64 -8.52
CA LEU A 176 -7.84 21.92 -9.60
C LEU A 176 -8.78 23.12 -9.30
N CYS A 177 -8.56 23.87 -8.21
CA CYS A 177 -9.25 25.14 -7.94
C CYS A 177 -8.32 26.33 -8.14
#